data_AF-A0A2T5K0C7-F1
#
_entry.id   AF-A0A2T5K0C7-F1
#
_cell.length_a   1.000
_cell.length_b   1.000
_cell.length_c   1.000
_cell.angle_alpha   90.00
_cell.angle_beta   90.00
_cell.angle_gamma   90.00
#
_symmetry.space_group_name_H-M   'P 1'
#
loop_
_entity.id
_entity.type
_entity.pdbx_description
1 polymer ?
#
loop_
_entity_poly.entity_id
_entity_poly.type
_entity_poly.pdbx_seq_one_letter_code
_entity_poly.pdbx_strand_id
1 'polypeptide(L)'
;MDEKLDFDATKLFIALKYQILVAMEYCHSLEDGEILWIEVFGDVTVADKKQMEVKYYADNLTDGHPNFWNTLNNWLKPESRFRQYSTLVLLTTQSLGEDTSLKNRGSLTAKQRLQVLEDIRSNSEARLAGSGKMTASRSLELQRKVLADDRRVDLMDALSKIQIVTDQSSLMERIAHYKKQHLRAISAHHGDDYMNDMFGFMTSPSFMTTSWQITSEAFTDKTRELTSRYMVGTWKFPKVDYKALERKASEMDVQTRRFAEKLSEIGADSSILEATVDLLHAQHYIYELIKDCTVPQSDIEDYRRNQYRSHISSWRSYLAQCPSSLSIIDLHKKSQAFYFDRCALQVDRLCRYDYTPIEFRNGIYQMLADEEPGTRSQEFHWKMWE
;
A
#
# COMPACT_ATOMS: atom_id res chain seq x y z
N MET A 1 13.74 -20.78 12.12
CA MET A 1 13.06 -20.69 13.42
C MET A 1 11.61 -20.99 13.14
N ASP A 2 11.15 -22.18 13.50
CA ASP A 2 9.78 -22.64 13.25
C ASP A 2 9.19 -23.04 14.63
N GLU A 3 9.21 -22.09 15.56
CA GLU A 3 8.47 -22.23 16.80
C GLU A 3 6.99 -22.09 16.47
N LYS A 4 6.26 -23.20 16.61
CA LYS A 4 4.83 -23.26 16.40
C LYS A 4 4.14 -22.39 17.47
N LEU A 5 3.66 -21.23 17.06
CA LEU A 5 2.90 -20.32 17.94
C LEU A 5 1.66 -21.04 18.50
N ASP A 6 1.39 -20.86 19.79
CA ASP A 6 0.19 -21.40 20.46
C ASP A 6 -1.12 -20.83 19.88
N PHE A 7 -1.04 -19.62 19.31
CA PHE A 7 -2.10 -18.98 18.56
C PHE A 7 -1.53 -18.31 17.30
N ASP A 8 -1.79 -18.91 16.14
CA ASP A 8 -1.38 -18.37 14.84
C ASP A 8 -2.60 -17.82 14.09
N ALA A 9 -2.79 -16.50 14.18
CA ALA A 9 -3.84 -15.78 13.43
C ALA A 9 -3.43 -15.45 11.98
N THR A 10 -2.24 -15.85 11.53
CA THR A 10 -1.71 -15.47 10.20
C THR A 10 -2.66 -15.88 9.08
N LYS A 11 -3.25 -17.09 9.16
CA LYS A 11 -4.22 -17.55 8.17
C LYS A 11 -5.47 -16.69 8.12
N LEU A 12 -5.95 -16.21 9.28
CA LEU A 12 -7.10 -15.32 9.35
C LEU A 12 -6.78 -13.96 8.70
N PHE A 13 -5.61 -13.39 8.99
CA PHE A 13 -5.17 -12.14 8.36
C PHE A 13 -4.98 -12.29 6.84
N ILE A 14 -4.44 -13.42 6.36
CA ILE A 14 -4.30 -13.70 4.93
C ILE A 14 -5.69 -13.78 4.27
N ALA A 15 -6.63 -14.51 4.88
CA ALA A 15 -7.99 -14.63 4.36
C ALA A 15 -8.71 -13.27 4.32
N LEU A 16 -8.57 -12.45 5.37
CA LEU A 16 -9.11 -11.10 5.40
C LEU A 16 -8.48 -10.24 4.30
N LYS A 17 -7.15 -10.26 4.15
CA LYS A 17 -6.46 -9.51 3.08
C LYS A 17 -6.91 -9.94 1.68
N TYR A 18 -7.18 -11.23 1.50
CA TYR A 18 -7.76 -11.77 0.26
C TYR A 18 -9.15 -11.21 -0.01
N GLN A 19 -10.03 -11.20 0.99
CA GLN A 19 -11.36 -10.61 0.88
C GLN A 19 -11.32 -9.12 0.56
N ILE A 20 -10.44 -8.36 1.21
CA ILE A 20 -10.26 -6.93 0.89
C ILE A 20 -9.76 -6.74 -0.54
N LEU A 21 -8.87 -7.60 -1.04
CA LEU A 21 -8.43 -7.53 -2.43
C LEU A 21 -9.57 -7.82 -3.42
N VAL A 22 -10.44 -8.79 -3.12
CA VAL A 22 -11.67 -9.01 -3.89
C VAL A 22 -12.53 -7.74 -3.87
N ALA A 23 -12.74 -7.13 -2.70
CA ALA A 23 -13.49 -5.87 -2.59
C ALA A 23 -12.87 -4.74 -3.45
N MET A 24 -11.55 -4.60 -3.44
CA MET A 24 -10.83 -3.62 -4.27
C MET A 24 -11.08 -3.83 -5.77
N GLU A 25 -11.01 -5.07 -6.24
CA GLU A 25 -11.28 -5.40 -7.64
C GLU A 25 -12.72 -5.03 -8.05
N TYR A 26 -13.70 -5.31 -7.19
CA TYR A 26 -15.09 -4.94 -7.46
C TYR A 26 -15.33 -3.43 -7.35
N CYS A 27 -14.56 -2.69 -6.55
CA CYS A 27 -14.65 -1.23 -6.50
C CYS A 27 -14.34 -0.58 -7.86
N HIS A 28 -13.45 -1.17 -8.69
CA HIS A 28 -13.19 -0.70 -10.06
C HIS A 28 -14.37 -0.89 -11.02
N SER A 29 -15.35 -1.72 -10.65
CA SER A 29 -16.55 -2.00 -11.47
C SER A 29 -17.80 -1.25 -11.01
N LEU A 30 -17.70 -0.42 -9.97
CA LEU A 30 -18.82 0.38 -9.50
C LEU A 30 -19.14 1.50 -10.49
N GLU A 31 -20.43 1.69 -10.75
CA GLU A 31 -20.94 2.84 -11.48
C GLU A 31 -21.07 4.07 -10.56
N ASP A 32 -21.31 5.24 -11.14
CA ASP A 32 -21.49 6.49 -10.37
C ASP A 32 -22.66 6.36 -9.39
N GLY A 33 -22.42 6.71 -8.13
CA GLY A 33 -23.40 6.58 -7.05
C GLY A 33 -23.53 5.18 -6.45
N GLU A 34 -22.86 4.16 -7.01
CA GLU A 34 -22.87 2.82 -6.44
C GLU A 34 -21.98 2.67 -5.22
N ILE A 35 -22.32 1.66 -4.43
CA ILE A 35 -21.76 1.39 -3.12
C ILE A 35 -21.37 -0.08 -3.02
N LEU A 36 -20.17 -0.31 -2.50
CA LEU A 36 -19.71 -1.61 -2.05
C LEU A 36 -19.67 -1.66 -0.53
N TRP A 37 -20.13 -2.78 0.04
CA TRP A 37 -20.11 -3.08 1.47
C TRP A 37 -19.18 -4.26 1.75
N ILE A 38 -18.47 -4.20 2.86
CA ILE A 38 -17.57 -5.24 3.37
C ILE A 38 -18.08 -5.67 4.75
N GLU A 39 -18.24 -6.96 5.03
CA GLU A 39 -18.71 -7.47 6.35
C GLU A 39 -20.07 -6.93 6.86
N VAL A 40 -20.85 -6.23 6.03
CA VAL A 40 -22.18 -5.69 6.45
C VAL A 40 -23.32 -6.64 6.06
N PHE A 41 -23.39 -7.02 4.78
CA PHE A 41 -24.44 -7.91 4.25
C PHE A 41 -23.88 -9.24 3.70
N GLY A 42 -22.61 -9.49 3.97
CA GLY A 42 -21.79 -10.53 3.38
C GLY A 42 -20.33 -10.13 3.41
N ASP A 43 -19.45 -11.03 3.00
CA ASP A 43 -18.00 -10.77 2.95
C ASP A 43 -17.71 -9.56 2.02
N VAL A 44 -18.33 -9.54 0.82
CA VAL A 44 -18.31 -8.40 -0.12
C VAL A 44 -19.67 -8.27 -0.80
N THR A 45 -20.26 -7.07 -0.84
CA THR A 45 -21.59 -6.84 -1.44
C THR A 45 -21.61 -5.57 -2.29
N VAL A 46 -22.06 -5.68 -3.54
CA VAL A 46 -22.41 -4.52 -4.38
C VAL A 46 -23.92 -4.31 -4.26
N ALA A 47 -24.32 -3.12 -3.80
CA ALA A 47 -25.72 -2.80 -3.48
C ALA A 47 -26.68 -3.20 -4.62
N ASP A 48 -27.77 -3.89 -4.26
CA ASP A 48 -28.85 -4.37 -5.15
C ASP A 48 -28.43 -5.24 -6.37
N LYS A 49 -27.13 -5.55 -6.50
CA LYS A 49 -26.57 -6.33 -7.61
C LYS A 49 -26.15 -7.72 -7.12
N LYS A 50 -25.12 -7.79 -6.27
CA LYS A 50 -24.41 -9.04 -5.98
C LYS A 50 -23.96 -9.09 -4.52
N GLN A 51 -24.24 -10.21 -3.85
CA GLN A 51 -23.63 -10.56 -2.57
C GLN A 51 -22.63 -11.69 -2.79
N MET A 52 -21.48 -11.62 -2.13
CA MET A 52 -20.39 -12.57 -2.25
C MET A 52 -19.93 -13.07 -0.89
N GLU A 53 -19.75 -14.38 -0.80
CA GLU A 53 -19.05 -15.08 0.26
C GLU A 53 -17.67 -15.46 -0.28
N VAL A 54 -16.62 -14.84 0.26
CA VAL A 54 -15.23 -14.97 -0.17
C VAL A 54 -14.51 -15.95 0.75
N LYS A 55 -13.91 -17.00 0.19
CA LYS A 55 -13.37 -18.11 0.97
C LYS A 55 -11.96 -18.46 0.50
N TYR A 56 -11.01 -18.42 1.44
CA TYR A 56 -9.60 -18.71 1.19
C TYR A 56 -9.21 -20.05 1.84
N TYR A 57 -9.30 -21.12 1.06
CA TYR A 57 -9.08 -22.51 1.48
C TYR A 57 -8.13 -23.23 0.52
N ALA A 58 -7.36 -24.18 1.03
CA ALA A 58 -6.37 -24.92 0.26
C ALA A 58 -6.84 -26.31 -0.20
N ASP A 59 -7.82 -26.90 0.49
CA ASP A 59 -8.38 -28.21 0.16
C ASP A 59 -9.50 -28.12 -0.88
N ASN A 60 -9.87 -29.27 -1.45
CA ASN A 60 -10.90 -29.31 -2.50
C ASN A 60 -12.31 -29.10 -1.94
N LEU A 61 -13.14 -28.38 -2.68
CA LEU A 61 -14.55 -28.23 -2.40
C LEU A 61 -15.30 -29.51 -2.81
N THR A 62 -15.64 -30.32 -1.81
CA THR A 62 -16.39 -31.58 -1.96
C THR A 62 -17.86 -31.42 -1.55
N ASP A 63 -18.67 -32.43 -1.86
CA ASP A 63 -20.11 -32.48 -1.50
C ASP A 63 -20.36 -32.31 0.00
N GLY A 64 -19.45 -32.80 0.84
CA GLY A 64 -19.52 -32.69 2.29
C GLY A 64 -18.77 -31.48 2.86
N HIS A 65 -18.22 -30.60 2.04
CA HIS A 65 -17.33 -29.56 2.54
C HIS A 65 -18.09 -28.49 3.34
N PRO A 66 -17.73 -28.20 4.62
CA PRO A 66 -18.46 -27.24 5.44
C PRO A 66 -18.55 -25.84 4.88
N ASN A 67 -17.55 -25.41 4.08
CA ASN A 67 -17.55 -24.09 3.44
C ASN A 67 -18.83 -23.84 2.62
N PHE A 68 -19.20 -24.80 1.76
CA PHE A 68 -20.38 -24.67 0.91
C PHE A 68 -21.68 -24.65 1.72
N TRP A 69 -21.82 -25.57 2.69
CA TRP A 69 -23.05 -25.66 3.49
C TRP A 69 -23.21 -24.51 4.49
N ASN A 70 -22.11 -24.00 5.06
CA ASN A 70 -22.14 -22.79 5.88
C ASN A 70 -22.56 -21.58 5.05
N THR A 71 -22.03 -21.45 3.82
CA THR A 71 -22.39 -20.38 2.88
C THR A 71 -23.89 -20.40 2.57
N LEU A 72 -24.44 -21.57 2.19
CA LEU A 72 -25.89 -21.72 2.00
C LEU A 72 -26.68 -21.35 3.26
N ASN A 73 -26.26 -21.86 4.43
CA ASN A 73 -26.93 -21.57 5.68
C ASN A 73 -26.87 -20.07 6.04
N ASN A 74 -25.79 -19.37 5.71
CA ASN A 74 -25.66 -17.92 5.94
C ASN A 74 -26.67 -17.14 5.10
N TRP A 75 -26.82 -17.47 3.82
CA TRP A 75 -27.83 -16.84 2.97
C TRP A 75 -29.27 -17.10 3.45
N LEU A 76 -29.54 -18.24 4.07
CA LEU A 76 -30.86 -18.57 4.60
C LEU A 76 -31.14 -18.00 6.00
N LYS A 77 -30.24 -17.20 6.57
CA LYS A 77 -30.52 -16.48 7.82
C LYS A 77 -31.49 -15.33 7.57
N PRO A 78 -32.42 -15.02 8.50
CA PRO A 78 -33.34 -13.89 8.36
C PRO A 78 -32.63 -12.54 8.10
N GLU A 79 -31.45 -12.36 8.67
CA GLU A 79 -30.68 -11.12 8.59
C GLU A 79 -29.97 -10.93 7.24
N SER A 80 -29.84 -11.98 6.42
CA SER A 80 -29.04 -11.94 5.18
C SER A 80 -29.60 -11.01 4.11
N ARG A 81 -30.92 -10.76 4.15
CA ARG A 81 -31.67 -10.00 3.13
C ARG A 81 -31.36 -10.44 1.70
N PHE A 82 -30.98 -11.71 1.49
CA PHE A 82 -30.42 -12.19 0.22
C PHE A 82 -31.34 -11.97 -0.98
N ARG A 83 -32.65 -11.84 -0.73
CA ARG A 83 -33.68 -11.64 -1.75
C ARG A 83 -33.48 -10.36 -2.56
N GLN A 84 -32.85 -9.34 -1.99
CA GLN A 84 -32.59 -8.05 -2.65
C GLN A 84 -31.49 -8.14 -3.73
N TYR A 85 -30.70 -9.21 -3.74
CA TYR A 85 -29.61 -9.37 -4.70
C TYR A 85 -30.03 -10.24 -5.89
N SER A 86 -29.59 -9.83 -7.08
CA SER A 86 -29.79 -10.60 -8.30
C SER A 86 -28.91 -11.86 -8.36
N THR A 87 -27.75 -11.83 -7.69
CA THR A 87 -26.76 -12.91 -7.72
C THR A 87 -26.15 -13.13 -6.33
N LEU A 88 -26.00 -14.40 -5.95
CA LEU A 88 -25.28 -14.84 -4.76
C LEU A 88 -24.04 -15.62 -5.19
N VAL A 89 -22.84 -15.20 -4.76
CA VAL A 89 -21.60 -15.82 -5.23
C VAL A 89 -20.85 -16.45 -4.07
N LEU A 90 -20.53 -17.73 -4.20
CA LEU A 90 -19.44 -18.34 -3.45
C LEU A 90 -18.16 -18.18 -4.27
N LEU A 91 -17.26 -17.28 -3.87
CA LEU A 91 -15.96 -17.07 -4.50
C LEU A 91 -14.90 -17.76 -3.66
N THR A 92 -14.22 -18.77 -4.21
CA THR A 92 -13.30 -19.61 -3.44
C THR A 92 -12.04 -19.98 -4.20
N THR A 93 -10.92 -20.08 -3.48
CA THR A 93 -9.65 -20.60 -4.01
C THR A 93 -9.66 -22.13 -4.17
N GLN A 94 -10.65 -22.82 -3.60
CA GLN A 94 -10.75 -24.27 -3.70
C GLN A 94 -11.06 -24.71 -5.13
N SER A 95 -10.37 -25.75 -5.59
CA SER A 95 -10.80 -26.55 -6.74
C SER A 95 -11.96 -27.45 -6.37
N LEU A 96 -12.80 -27.80 -7.34
CA LEU A 96 -13.84 -28.82 -7.15
C LEU A 96 -13.20 -30.20 -6.96
N GLY A 97 -13.64 -30.95 -5.95
CA GLY A 97 -13.19 -32.34 -5.75
C GLY A 97 -13.55 -33.23 -6.94
N GLU A 98 -12.74 -34.24 -7.26
CA GLU A 98 -12.91 -35.06 -8.47
C GLU A 98 -14.29 -35.71 -8.59
N ASP A 99 -14.86 -36.16 -7.48
CA ASP A 99 -16.17 -36.85 -7.45
C ASP A 99 -17.31 -35.97 -6.95
N THR A 100 -17.12 -34.64 -6.88
CA THR A 100 -18.18 -33.77 -6.34
C THR A 100 -19.35 -33.63 -7.30
N SER A 101 -20.54 -33.87 -6.78
CA SER A 101 -21.82 -33.61 -7.43
C SER A 101 -22.08 -32.10 -7.62
N LEU A 102 -21.23 -31.23 -7.07
CA LEU A 102 -21.27 -29.78 -7.30
C LEU A 102 -20.78 -29.37 -8.69
N LYS A 103 -20.17 -30.29 -9.46
CA LYS A 103 -19.76 -30.06 -10.86
C LYS A 103 -20.97 -29.75 -11.75
N ASN A 104 -20.81 -28.82 -12.69
CA ASN A 104 -21.81 -28.45 -13.71
C ASN A 104 -23.10 -27.78 -13.19
N ARG A 105 -23.10 -27.17 -12.00
CA ARG A 105 -24.28 -26.44 -11.48
C ARG A 105 -24.70 -25.20 -12.26
N GLY A 106 -23.81 -24.61 -13.05
CA GLY A 106 -24.08 -23.40 -13.83
C GLY A 106 -25.26 -23.53 -14.79
N SER A 107 -25.47 -24.72 -15.37
CA SER A 107 -26.55 -25.00 -16.33
C SER A 107 -27.82 -25.58 -15.70
N LEU A 108 -27.80 -25.89 -14.40
CA LEU A 108 -28.93 -26.52 -13.71
C LEU A 108 -29.96 -25.47 -13.27
N THR A 109 -31.24 -25.81 -13.42
CA THR A 109 -32.37 -25.07 -12.82
C THR A 109 -32.34 -25.16 -11.29
N ALA A 110 -33.02 -24.25 -10.59
CA ALA A 110 -33.12 -24.29 -9.12
C ALA A 110 -33.62 -25.64 -8.60
N LYS A 111 -34.61 -26.25 -9.28
CA LYS A 111 -35.15 -27.58 -8.93
C LYS A 111 -34.11 -28.69 -9.10
N GLN A 112 -33.32 -28.67 -10.18
CA GLN A 112 -32.24 -29.63 -10.38
C GLN A 112 -31.12 -29.44 -9.35
N ARG A 113 -30.73 -28.19 -9.05
CA ARG A 113 -29.74 -27.88 -8.02
C ARG A 113 -30.16 -28.40 -6.65
N LEU A 114 -31.44 -28.30 -6.34
CA LEU A 114 -32.03 -28.80 -5.11
C LEU A 114 -32.00 -30.32 -5.02
N GLN A 115 -32.36 -31.02 -6.10
CA GLN A 115 -32.26 -32.48 -6.17
C GLN A 115 -30.83 -32.94 -5.87
N VAL A 116 -29.82 -32.29 -6.46
CA VAL A 116 -28.42 -32.61 -6.18
C VAL A 116 -28.10 -32.43 -4.69
N LEU A 117 -28.62 -31.39 -4.02
CA LEU A 117 -28.42 -31.21 -2.58
C LEU A 117 -29.09 -32.30 -1.75
N GLU A 118 -30.29 -32.73 -2.13
CA GLU A 118 -31.02 -33.82 -1.48
C GLU A 118 -30.29 -35.16 -1.64
N ASP A 119 -29.73 -35.42 -2.82
CA ASP A 119 -28.94 -36.62 -3.11
C ASP A 119 -27.65 -36.63 -2.25
N ILE A 120 -26.95 -35.49 -2.16
CA ILE A 120 -25.77 -35.33 -1.28
C ILE A 120 -26.13 -35.61 0.18
N ARG A 121 -27.25 -35.07 0.67
CA ARG A 121 -27.72 -35.33 2.04
C ARG A 121 -28.04 -36.81 2.22
N SER A 122 -28.79 -37.40 1.30
CA SER A 122 -29.19 -38.83 1.37
C SER A 122 -27.98 -39.75 1.41
N ASN A 123 -26.95 -39.48 0.59
CA ASN A 123 -25.68 -40.19 0.63
C ASN A 123 -24.95 -40.01 1.97
N SER A 124 -24.99 -38.81 2.55
CA SER A 124 -24.39 -38.53 3.86
C SER A 124 -25.11 -39.23 5.01
N GLU A 125 -26.44 -39.32 4.96
CA GLU A 125 -27.26 -40.10 5.90
C GLU A 125 -26.96 -41.60 5.80
N ALA A 126 -26.90 -42.15 4.58
CA ALA A 126 -26.57 -43.55 4.36
C ALA A 126 -25.18 -43.90 4.92
N ARG A 127 -24.20 -43.01 4.74
CA ARG A 127 -22.86 -43.17 5.35
C ARG A 127 -22.89 -43.15 6.87
N LEU A 128 -23.70 -42.28 7.49
CA LEU A 128 -23.85 -42.27 8.94
C LEU A 128 -24.44 -43.59 9.45
N ALA A 129 -25.55 -44.03 8.85
CA ALA A 129 -26.22 -45.28 9.19
C ALA A 129 -25.30 -46.50 9.04
N GLY A 130 -24.52 -46.57 7.96
CA GLY A 130 -23.56 -47.64 7.72
C GLY A 130 -22.31 -47.59 8.60
N SER A 131 -21.98 -46.44 9.21
CA SER A 131 -20.77 -46.27 10.04
C SER A 131 -20.94 -46.70 11.50
N GLY A 132 -22.18 -46.94 11.96
CA GLY A 132 -22.47 -47.24 13.37
C GLY A 132 -22.23 -46.07 14.34
N LYS A 133 -21.87 -44.88 13.85
CA LYS A 133 -21.71 -43.68 14.68
C LYS A 133 -23.08 -43.11 15.08
N MET A 134 -23.23 -42.74 16.35
CA MET A 134 -24.45 -42.10 16.85
C MET A 134 -24.54 -40.61 16.51
N THR A 135 -23.40 -39.94 16.32
CA THR A 135 -23.35 -38.48 16.11
C THR A 135 -23.15 -38.14 14.65
N ALA A 136 -23.97 -37.21 14.16
CA ALA A 136 -23.83 -36.66 12.82
C ALA A 136 -22.54 -35.84 12.71
N SER A 137 -21.97 -35.79 11.51
CA SER A 137 -20.89 -34.83 11.24
C SER A 137 -21.47 -33.41 11.18
N ARG A 138 -20.65 -32.40 11.49
CA ARG A 138 -21.01 -30.99 11.33
C ARG A 138 -21.56 -30.67 9.93
N SER A 139 -21.03 -31.32 8.90
CA SER A 139 -21.52 -31.16 7.53
C SER A 139 -22.93 -31.69 7.36
N LEU A 140 -23.23 -32.88 7.88
CA LEU A 140 -24.56 -33.47 7.82
C LEU A 140 -25.59 -32.66 8.63
N GLU A 141 -25.19 -32.11 9.78
CA GLU A 141 -26.05 -31.20 10.55
C GLU A 141 -26.42 -29.96 9.74
N LEU A 142 -25.45 -29.35 9.05
CA LEU A 142 -25.71 -28.22 8.16
C LEU A 142 -26.59 -28.61 6.97
N GLN A 143 -26.38 -29.79 6.38
CA GLN A 143 -27.22 -30.32 5.30
C GLN A 143 -28.68 -30.44 5.74
N ARG A 144 -28.92 -31.07 6.90
CA ARG A 144 -30.27 -31.19 7.50
C ARG A 144 -30.89 -29.82 7.73
N LYS A 145 -30.11 -28.87 8.27
CA LYS A 145 -30.57 -27.51 8.56
C LYS A 145 -30.92 -26.72 7.29
N VAL A 146 -30.09 -26.80 6.25
CA VAL A 146 -30.32 -26.09 4.98
C VAL A 146 -31.51 -26.68 4.23
N LEU A 147 -31.67 -28.01 4.25
CA LEU A 147 -32.72 -28.73 3.52
C LEU A 147 -34.00 -28.97 4.36
N ALA A 148 -34.18 -28.27 5.47
CA ALA A 148 -35.38 -28.35 6.28
C ALA A 148 -36.59 -27.80 5.51
N ASP A 149 -37.77 -28.40 5.72
CA ASP A 149 -38.98 -28.08 4.95
C ASP A 149 -39.44 -26.63 5.14
N ASP A 150 -39.26 -26.07 6.34
CA ASP A 150 -39.57 -24.68 6.67
C ASP A 150 -38.70 -23.66 5.89
N ARG A 151 -37.52 -24.08 5.42
CA ARG A 151 -36.61 -23.24 4.62
C ARG A 151 -36.76 -23.44 3.11
N ARG A 152 -37.64 -24.32 2.67
CA ARG A 152 -37.74 -24.74 1.26
C ARG A 152 -37.95 -23.57 0.30
N VAL A 153 -38.79 -22.61 0.68
CA VAL A 153 -39.11 -21.43 -0.14
C VAL A 153 -37.91 -20.51 -0.28
N ASP A 154 -37.21 -20.21 0.82
CA ASP A 154 -36.00 -19.39 0.80
C ASP A 154 -34.85 -20.07 0.05
N LEU A 155 -34.67 -21.37 0.27
CA LEU A 155 -33.66 -22.17 -0.42
C LEU A 155 -33.90 -22.18 -1.93
N MET A 156 -35.14 -22.33 -2.38
CA MET A 156 -35.46 -22.30 -3.80
C MET A 156 -35.12 -20.95 -4.45
N ASP A 157 -35.42 -19.84 -3.77
CA ASP A 157 -35.06 -18.51 -4.26
C ASP A 157 -33.53 -18.35 -4.32
N ALA A 158 -32.82 -18.70 -3.23
CA ALA A 158 -31.36 -18.65 -3.19
C ALA A 158 -30.72 -19.49 -4.31
N LEU A 159 -31.17 -20.74 -4.51
CA LEU A 159 -30.65 -21.63 -5.55
C LEU A 159 -30.82 -21.09 -6.96
N SER A 160 -31.80 -20.23 -7.22
CA SER A 160 -31.97 -19.57 -8.51
C SER A 160 -30.90 -18.50 -8.79
N LYS A 161 -30.28 -17.94 -7.73
CA LYS A 161 -29.33 -16.82 -7.78
C LYS A 161 -27.87 -17.24 -7.60
N ILE A 162 -27.63 -18.46 -7.13
CA ILE A 162 -26.29 -18.92 -6.75
C ILE A 162 -25.36 -19.13 -7.94
N GLN A 163 -24.13 -18.64 -7.79
CA GLN A 163 -22.98 -18.91 -8.63
C GLN A 163 -21.83 -19.39 -7.74
N ILE A 164 -21.13 -20.46 -8.16
CA ILE A 164 -19.94 -20.96 -7.47
C ILE A 164 -18.76 -20.67 -8.38
N VAL A 165 -17.87 -19.80 -7.93
CA VAL A 165 -16.66 -19.38 -8.65
C VAL A 165 -15.48 -20.00 -7.92
N THR A 166 -14.98 -21.11 -8.47
CA THR A 166 -13.86 -21.90 -7.91
C THR A 166 -12.52 -21.51 -8.53
N ASP A 167 -11.47 -22.20 -8.11
CA ASP A 167 -10.14 -22.15 -8.73
C ASP A 167 -9.59 -20.72 -8.81
N GLN A 168 -9.98 -19.87 -7.84
CA GLN A 168 -9.49 -18.52 -7.77
C GLN A 168 -8.01 -18.53 -7.40
N SER A 169 -7.25 -17.67 -8.07
CA SER A 169 -5.80 -17.55 -7.83
C SER A 169 -5.52 -17.17 -6.37
N SER A 170 -4.31 -17.51 -5.92
CA SER A 170 -3.80 -17.17 -4.60
C SER A 170 -3.73 -15.66 -4.37
N LEU A 171 -3.55 -15.25 -3.11
CA LEU A 171 -3.41 -13.83 -2.76
C LEU A 171 -2.31 -13.14 -3.57
N MET A 172 -1.13 -13.77 -3.66
CA MET A 172 0.03 -13.18 -4.34
C MET A 172 -0.18 -13.06 -5.85
N GLU A 173 -0.80 -14.07 -6.47
CA GLU A 173 -1.14 -14.03 -7.89
C GLU A 173 -2.17 -12.94 -8.21
N ARG A 174 -3.20 -12.77 -7.35
CA ARG A 174 -4.17 -11.69 -7.49
C ARG A 174 -3.54 -10.31 -7.32
N ILE A 175 -2.62 -10.13 -6.35
CA ILE A 175 -1.87 -8.87 -6.22
C ILE A 175 -1.07 -8.59 -7.49
N ALA A 176 -0.36 -9.58 -8.03
CA ALA A 176 0.40 -9.41 -9.27
C ALA A 176 -0.51 -9.05 -10.46
N HIS A 177 -1.67 -9.70 -10.56
CA HIS A 177 -2.67 -9.39 -11.57
C HIS A 177 -3.21 -7.97 -11.42
N TYR A 178 -3.59 -7.57 -10.21
CA TYR A 178 -4.09 -6.22 -9.90
C TYR A 178 -3.08 -5.15 -10.32
N LYS A 179 -1.80 -5.31 -9.96
CA LYS A 179 -0.72 -4.40 -10.36
C LYS A 179 -0.63 -4.26 -11.89
N LYS A 180 -0.66 -5.39 -12.60
CA LYS A 180 -0.57 -5.42 -14.08
C LYS A 180 -1.76 -4.75 -14.76
N GLN A 181 -2.96 -4.87 -14.20
CA GLN A 181 -4.17 -4.30 -14.78
C GLN A 181 -4.33 -2.82 -14.44
N HIS A 182 -4.17 -2.46 -13.17
CA HIS A 182 -4.60 -1.15 -12.66
C HIS A 182 -3.43 -0.18 -12.42
N LEU A 183 -2.19 -0.66 -12.28
CA LEU A 183 -1.06 0.17 -11.86
C LEU A 183 0.00 0.39 -12.96
N ARG A 184 -0.39 0.32 -14.24
CA ARG A 184 0.56 0.48 -15.37
C ARG A 184 1.25 1.84 -15.41
N ALA A 185 0.58 2.89 -14.92
CA ALA A 185 1.12 4.26 -14.87
C ALA A 185 1.97 4.51 -13.60
N ILE A 186 1.94 3.57 -12.64
CA ILE A 186 2.66 3.65 -11.38
C ILE A 186 4.09 3.12 -11.59
N SER A 187 5.06 3.74 -10.94
CA SER A 187 6.42 3.19 -10.93
C SER A 187 6.44 1.75 -10.40
N ALA A 188 7.19 0.87 -11.07
CA ALA A 188 7.27 -0.54 -10.69
C ALA A 188 7.77 -0.73 -9.24
N HIS A 189 8.62 0.18 -8.75
CA HIS A 189 9.16 0.15 -7.39
C HIS A 189 8.13 0.56 -6.33
N HIS A 190 7.16 1.40 -6.70
CA HIS A 190 6.09 1.86 -5.81
C HIS A 190 4.82 1.01 -5.89
N GLY A 191 4.82 -0.07 -6.68
CA GLY A 191 3.66 -0.94 -6.80
C GLY A 191 3.24 -1.58 -5.46
N ASP A 192 4.19 -1.95 -4.60
CA ASP A 192 3.89 -2.47 -3.25
C ASP A 192 3.40 -1.37 -2.30
N ASP A 193 4.03 -0.19 -2.33
CA ASP A 193 3.62 0.95 -1.51
C ASP A 193 2.19 1.40 -1.85
N TYR A 194 1.87 1.49 -3.14
CA TYR A 194 0.51 1.76 -3.62
C TYR A 194 -0.47 0.73 -3.05
N MET A 195 -0.12 -0.56 -3.14
CA MET A 195 -1.01 -1.63 -2.65
C MET A 195 -1.20 -1.52 -1.14
N ASN A 196 -0.14 -1.28 -0.37
CA ASN A 196 -0.22 -1.12 1.08
C ASN A 196 -1.07 0.09 1.48
N ASP A 197 -0.91 1.23 0.81
CA ASP A 197 -1.73 2.43 1.02
C ASP A 197 -3.20 2.18 0.66
N MET A 198 -3.46 1.44 -0.43
CA MET A 198 -4.83 1.11 -0.84
C MET A 198 -5.48 0.12 0.14
N PHE A 199 -4.76 -0.91 0.58
CA PHE A 199 -5.22 -1.78 1.66
C PHE A 199 -5.53 -0.99 2.93
N GLY A 200 -4.65 -0.07 3.34
CA GLY A 200 -4.86 0.78 4.51
C GLY A 200 -6.08 1.70 4.39
N PHE A 201 -6.39 2.20 3.19
CA PHE A 201 -7.63 2.92 2.93
C PHE A 201 -8.86 2.02 3.07
N MET A 202 -8.82 0.86 2.40
CA MET A 202 -9.93 -0.10 2.42
C MET A 202 -10.21 -0.64 3.82
N THR A 203 -9.21 -0.65 4.72
CA THR A 203 -9.34 -1.09 6.11
C THR A 203 -9.30 0.06 7.12
N SER A 204 -9.58 1.30 6.70
CA SER A 204 -9.49 2.44 7.61
C SER A 204 -10.51 2.34 8.77
N PRO A 205 -10.14 2.73 10.02
CA PRO A 205 -11.02 2.62 11.17
C PRO A 205 -12.36 3.36 11.03
N SER A 206 -12.37 4.46 10.26
CA SER A 206 -13.58 5.24 9.98
C SER A 206 -14.64 4.41 9.26
N PHE A 207 -14.25 3.55 8.32
CA PHE A 207 -15.19 2.65 7.65
C PHE A 207 -15.62 1.50 8.57
N MET A 208 -14.68 0.91 9.30
CA MET A 208 -14.95 -0.28 10.12
C MET A 208 -15.87 -0.01 11.33
N THR A 209 -15.93 1.22 11.83
CA THR A 209 -16.67 1.57 13.07
C THR A 209 -18.09 2.09 12.84
N THR A 210 -18.45 2.47 11.61
CA THR A 210 -19.77 3.02 11.28
C THR A 210 -20.58 2.01 10.47
N SER A 211 -20.13 1.79 9.24
CA SER A 211 -20.62 0.77 8.31
C SER A 211 -19.57 0.70 7.22
N TRP A 212 -18.95 -0.47 7.03
CA TRP A 212 -17.77 -0.63 6.19
C TRP A 212 -18.14 -0.54 4.70
N GLN A 213 -18.37 0.71 4.29
CA GLN A 213 -19.00 1.14 3.06
C GLN A 213 -17.99 1.94 2.24
N ILE A 214 -17.84 1.58 0.98
CA ILE A 214 -16.98 2.27 0.02
C ILE A 214 -17.84 2.72 -1.15
N THR A 215 -17.95 4.04 -1.37
CA THR A 215 -18.63 4.61 -2.54
C THR A 215 -17.70 4.60 -3.75
N SER A 216 -18.27 4.60 -4.96
CA SER A 216 -17.48 4.76 -6.19
C SER A 216 -16.65 6.04 -6.20
N GLU A 217 -17.20 7.15 -5.70
CA GLU A 217 -16.51 8.43 -5.57
C GLU A 217 -15.29 8.34 -4.64
N ALA A 218 -15.46 7.81 -3.42
CA ALA A 218 -14.38 7.72 -2.44
C ALA A 218 -13.22 6.83 -2.93
N PHE A 219 -13.56 5.70 -3.56
CA PHE A 219 -12.55 4.81 -4.15
C PHE A 219 -11.83 5.45 -5.34
N THR A 220 -12.57 6.17 -6.19
CA THR A 220 -12.01 6.89 -7.33
C THR A 220 -11.06 7.99 -6.88
N ASP A 221 -11.45 8.79 -5.88
CA ASP A 221 -10.62 9.86 -5.34
C ASP A 221 -9.36 9.32 -4.68
N LYS A 222 -9.47 8.20 -3.94
CA LYS A 222 -8.30 7.51 -3.40
C LYS A 222 -7.38 7.02 -4.52
N THR A 223 -7.94 6.42 -5.57
CA THR A 223 -7.16 5.95 -6.72
C THR A 223 -6.45 7.11 -7.42
N ARG A 224 -7.11 8.26 -7.61
CA ARG A 224 -6.50 9.48 -8.18
C ARG A 224 -5.38 10.02 -7.30
N GLU A 225 -5.60 10.10 -6.00
CA GLU A 225 -4.62 10.56 -5.02
C GLU A 225 -3.36 9.69 -5.02
N LEU A 226 -3.53 8.37 -4.92
CA LEU A 226 -2.40 7.44 -4.96
C LEU A 226 -1.72 7.40 -6.33
N THR A 227 -2.48 7.49 -7.42
CA THR A 227 -1.90 7.57 -8.77
C THR A 227 -1.06 8.82 -8.94
N SER A 228 -1.54 9.98 -8.49
CA SER A 228 -0.77 11.23 -8.50
C SER A 228 0.50 11.13 -7.65
N ARG A 229 0.45 10.39 -6.54
CA ARG A 229 1.58 10.21 -5.63
C ARG A 229 2.67 9.28 -6.17
N TYR A 230 2.29 8.23 -6.88
CA TYR A 230 3.20 7.15 -7.26
C TYR A 230 3.42 6.97 -8.77
N MET A 231 2.81 7.82 -9.61
CA MET A 231 3.02 7.76 -11.05
C MET A 231 4.47 8.06 -11.45
N VAL A 232 4.92 7.48 -12.56
CA VAL A 232 6.24 7.80 -13.12
C VAL A 232 6.29 9.30 -13.46
N GLY A 233 7.33 9.98 -12.98
CA GLY A 233 7.52 11.42 -13.21
C GLY A 233 6.61 12.32 -12.37
N THR A 234 6.27 11.91 -11.13
CA THR A 234 5.60 12.80 -10.16
C THR A 234 6.35 14.12 -10.02
N TRP A 235 5.60 15.22 -9.90
CA TRP A 235 6.17 16.57 -9.70
C TRP A 235 6.36 16.92 -8.21
N LYS A 236 6.27 15.91 -7.34
CA LYS A 236 6.40 16.06 -5.88
C LYS A 236 7.59 15.25 -5.41
N PHE A 237 8.41 15.84 -4.55
CA PHE A 237 9.50 15.12 -3.90
C PHE A 237 8.95 13.93 -3.11
N PRO A 238 9.69 12.82 -3.03
CA PRO A 238 9.27 11.63 -2.31
C PRO A 238 9.12 11.94 -0.82
N LYS A 239 8.24 11.20 -0.13
CA LYS A 239 8.09 11.37 1.32
C LYS A 239 9.29 10.77 2.03
N VAL A 240 9.76 11.47 3.07
CA VAL A 240 10.88 11.02 3.88
C VAL A 240 10.46 10.96 5.34
N ASP A 241 10.90 9.91 6.05
CA ASP A 241 10.76 9.84 7.50
C ASP A 241 11.85 10.70 8.15
N TYR A 242 11.48 11.97 8.40
CA TYR A 242 12.35 12.96 9.01
C TYR A 242 12.95 12.46 10.35
N LYS A 243 12.13 11.83 11.19
CA LYS A 243 12.56 11.37 12.53
C LYS A 243 13.55 10.22 12.43
N ALA A 244 13.37 9.33 11.45
CA ALA A 244 14.32 8.26 11.21
C ALA A 244 15.69 8.82 10.77
N LEU A 245 15.71 9.82 9.90
CA LEU A 245 16.95 10.44 9.43
C LEU A 245 17.62 11.30 10.50
N GLU A 246 16.88 12.03 11.32
CA GLU A 246 17.41 12.82 12.44
C GLU A 246 18.13 11.94 13.48
N ARG A 247 17.52 10.81 13.83
CA ARG A 247 18.16 9.81 14.69
C ARG A 247 19.42 9.25 14.07
N LYS A 248 19.37 8.89 12.78
CA LYS A 248 20.55 8.39 12.05
C LYS A 248 21.67 9.42 12.03
N ALA A 249 21.36 10.70 11.78
CA ALA A 249 22.35 11.77 11.79
C ALA A 249 23.01 11.94 13.16
N SER A 250 22.25 11.83 14.24
CA SER A 250 22.73 11.96 15.62
C SER A 250 23.72 10.84 16.03
N GLU A 251 23.64 9.70 15.37
CA GLU A 251 24.50 8.53 15.61
C GLU A 251 25.76 8.52 14.73
N MET A 252 25.83 9.39 13.72
CA MET A 252 26.95 9.45 12.77
C MET A 252 28.12 10.26 13.31
N ASP A 253 29.31 9.67 13.30
CA ASP A 253 30.55 10.43 13.47
C ASP A 253 30.94 11.08 12.14
N VAL A 254 30.73 12.40 12.07
CA VAL A 254 31.02 13.23 10.89
C VAL A 254 32.22 14.15 11.07
N GLN A 255 32.93 14.08 12.21
CA GLN A 255 33.99 15.04 12.54
C GLN A 255 35.15 15.03 11.54
N THR A 256 35.39 13.89 10.89
CA THR A 256 36.42 13.70 9.86
C THR A 256 35.94 14.01 8.44
N ARG A 257 34.69 14.45 8.28
CA ARG A 257 34.14 14.80 6.98
C ARG A 257 34.41 16.27 6.69
N ARG A 258 34.80 16.56 5.44
CA ARG A 258 35.24 17.89 5.01
C ARG A 258 34.15 18.95 5.18
N PHE A 259 32.88 18.61 4.97
CA PHE A 259 31.80 19.58 5.21
C PHE A 259 31.74 20.01 6.68
N ALA A 260 31.94 19.08 7.62
CA ALA A 260 31.93 19.36 9.06
C ALA A 260 33.16 20.16 9.47
N GLU A 261 34.35 19.79 8.97
CA GLU A 261 35.57 20.57 9.17
C GLU A 261 35.38 22.03 8.74
N LYS A 262 34.79 22.27 7.56
CA LYS A 262 34.51 23.62 7.06
C LYS A 262 33.51 24.41 7.91
N LEU A 263 32.59 23.73 8.60
CA LEU A 263 31.67 24.38 9.56
C LEU A 263 32.39 24.73 10.86
N SER A 264 33.22 23.83 11.39
CA SER A 264 34.07 24.10 12.55
C SER A 264 35.08 25.21 12.28
N GLU A 265 35.65 25.29 11.07
CA GLU A 265 36.56 26.38 10.65
C GLU A 265 35.94 27.77 10.81
N ILE A 266 34.62 27.89 10.63
CA ILE A 266 33.91 29.16 10.80
C ILE A 266 33.26 29.28 12.19
N GLY A 267 33.41 28.27 13.06
CA GLY A 267 32.82 28.22 14.41
C GLY A 267 31.32 27.93 14.42
N ALA A 268 30.80 27.26 13.38
CA ALA A 268 29.39 26.88 13.24
C ALA A 268 29.13 25.44 13.72
N ASP A 269 29.82 25.00 14.77
CA ASP A 269 29.75 23.62 15.29
C ASP A 269 28.32 23.20 15.68
N SER A 270 27.52 24.13 16.18
CA SER A 270 26.11 23.89 16.52
C SER A 270 25.24 23.48 15.32
N SER A 271 25.67 23.82 14.10
CA SER A 271 24.93 23.53 12.86
C SER A 271 25.32 22.19 12.23
N ILE A 272 26.33 21.49 12.75
CA ILE A 272 26.84 20.24 12.16
C ILE A 272 25.76 19.15 12.15
N LEU A 273 24.95 19.04 13.21
CA LEU A 273 23.88 18.05 13.27
C LEU A 273 22.81 18.33 12.19
N GLU A 274 22.33 19.57 12.10
CA GLU A 274 21.35 19.98 11.08
C GLU A 274 21.90 19.78 9.66
N ALA A 275 23.15 20.18 9.41
CA ALA A 275 23.83 19.95 8.14
C ALA A 275 23.93 18.45 7.79
N THR A 276 24.14 17.59 8.80
CA THR A 276 24.17 16.13 8.60
C THR A 276 22.80 15.59 8.25
N VAL A 277 21.74 16.10 8.89
CA VAL A 277 20.35 15.75 8.56
C VAL A 277 20.01 16.15 7.13
N ASP A 278 20.33 17.38 6.73
CA ASP A 278 20.13 17.88 5.37
C ASP A 278 20.90 17.04 4.33
N LEU A 279 22.14 16.67 4.64
CA LEU A 279 22.95 15.81 3.79
C LEU A 279 22.30 14.43 3.58
N LEU A 280 21.79 13.81 4.65
CA LEU A 280 21.07 12.54 4.55
C LEU A 280 19.77 12.68 3.77
N HIS A 281 19.03 13.77 3.97
CA HIS A 281 17.84 14.09 3.17
C HIS A 281 18.19 14.17 1.69
N ALA A 282 19.20 14.95 1.31
CA ALA A 282 19.60 15.09 -0.08
C ALA A 282 20.02 13.76 -0.69
N GLN A 283 20.82 12.95 0.00
CA GLN A 283 21.22 11.62 -0.47
C GLN A 283 20.02 10.70 -0.67
N HIS A 284 19.07 10.69 0.27
CA HIS A 284 17.86 9.88 0.17
C HIS A 284 16.96 10.36 -0.98
N TYR A 285 16.74 11.67 -1.10
CA TYR A 285 15.99 12.26 -2.21
C TYR A 285 16.63 11.92 -3.56
N ILE A 286 17.93 12.10 -3.73
CA ILE A 286 18.65 11.77 -4.97
C ILE A 286 18.47 10.30 -5.33
N TYR A 287 18.63 9.40 -4.34
CA TYR A 287 18.43 7.97 -4.53
C TYR A 287 17.02 7.67 -5.04
N GLU A 288 15.99 8.19 -4.37
CA GLU A 288 14.59 7.96 -4.75
C GLU A 288 14.24 8.58 -6.11
N LEU A 289 14.75 9.78 -6.43
CA LEU A 289 14.49 10.45 -7.70
C LEU A 289 15.11 9.72 -8.90
N ILE A 290 16.32 9.17 -8.75
CA ILE A 290 17.02 8.48 -9.84
C ILE A 290 16.54 7.04 -10.00
N LYS A 291 16.26 6.34 -8.90
CA LYS A 291 15.87 4.91 -8.89
C LYS A 291 14.73 4.60 -9.85
N ASP A 292 13.79 5.53 -9.98
CA ASP A 292 12.59 5.37 -10.78
C ASP A 292 12.69 6.02 -12.18
N CYS A 293 13.89 6.48 -12.56
CA CYS A 293 14.12 7.31 -13.74
C CYS A 293 13.19 8.54 -13.81
N THR A 294 12.70 9.01 -12.66
CA THR A 294 11.81 10.19 -12.60
C THR A 294 12.56 11.46 -12.98
N VAL A 295 13.85 11.51 -12.62
CA VAL A 295 14.76 12.60 -12.94
C VAL A 295 16.03 12.02 -13.54
N PRO A 296 16.43 12.45 -14.75
CA PRO A 296 17.74 12.11 -15.30
C PRO A 296 18.87 12.54 -14.35
N GLN A 297 19.93 11.72 -14.26
CA GLN A 297 21.12 12.09 -13.49
C GLN A 297 21.68 13.47 -13.87
N SER A 298 21.62 13.82 -15.17
CA SER A 298 22.05 15.11 -15.70
C SER A 298 21.30 16.30 -15.08
N ASP A 299 20.02 16.12 -14.74
CA ASP A 299 19.20 17.18 -14.18
C ASP A 299 19.60 17.48 -12.72
N ILE A 300 19.96 16.44 -11.95
CA ILE A 300 20.53 16.59 -10.61
C ILE A 300 21.90 17.28 -10.68
N GLU A 301 22.74 16.89 -11.64
CA GLU A 301 24.05 17.48 -11.87
C GLU A 301 23.95 18.95 -12.29
N ASP A 302 22.99 19.28 -13.15
CA ASP A 302 22.71 20.64 -13.58
C ASP A 302 22.23 21.51 -12.41
N TYR A 303 21.34 20.99 -11.57
CA TYR A 303 20.91 21.67 -10.35
C TYR A 303 22.09 21.92 -9.40
N ARG A 304 22.89 20.88 -9.12
CA ARG A 304 24.10 20.99 -8.28
C ARG A 304 25.09 22.02 -8.84
N ARG A 305 25.31 22.02 -10.15
CA ARG A 305 26.17 23.00 -10.84
C ARG A 305 25.64 24.43 -10.71
N ASN A 306 24.33 24.63 -10.81
CA ASN A 306 23.71 25.94 -10.62
C ASN A 306 23.86 26.43 -9.17
N GLN A 307 23.64 25.54 -8.19
CA GLN A 307 23.83 25.82 -6.77
C GLN A 307 25.29 26.19 -6.46
N TYR A 308 26.26 25.45 -7.01
CA TYR A 308 27.68 25.78 -6.92
C TYR A 308 28.00 27.17 -7.51
N ARG A 309 27.52 27.46 -8.73
CA ARG A 309 27.78 28.76 -9.39
C ARG A 309 27.18 29.93 -8.62
N SER A 310 25.96 29.76 -8.09
CA SER A 310 25.27 30.76 -7.25
C SER A 310 26.05 31.02 -5.97
N HIS A 311 26.52 29.94 -5.30
CA HIS A 311 27.33 30.03 -4.10
C HIS A 311 28.63 30.79 -4.33
N ILE A 312 29.44 30.38 -5.31
CA ILE A 312 30.74 31.00 -5.60
C ILE A 312 30.57 32.48 -5.98
N SER A 313 29.54 32.82 -6.75
CA SER A 313 29.26 34.21 -7.11
C SER A 313 28.91 35.06 -5.88
N SER A 314 28.10 34.52 -4.98
CA SER A 314 27.74 35.18 -3.73
C SER A 314 28.92 35.32 -2.80
N TRP A 315 29.72 34.26 -2.64
CA TRP A 315 30.94 34.26 -1.84
C TRP A 315 31.93 35.33 -2.33
N ARG A 316 32.19 35.42 -3.64
CA ARG A 316 33.03 36.47 -4.23
C ARG A 316 32.48 37.88 -3.99
N SER A 317 31.17 38.06 -4.13
CA SER A 317 30.52 39.35 -3.85
C SER A 317 30.69 39.76 -2.38
N TYR A 318 30.53 38.83 -1.45
CA TYR A 318 30.76 39.08 -0.03
C TYR A 318 32.23 39.40 0.26
N LEU A 319 33.17 38.63 -0.28
CA LEU A 319 34.61 38.90 -0.13
C LEU A 319 34.99 40.30 -0.65
N ALA A 320 34.45 40.72 -1.80
CA ALA A 320 34.72 42.04 -2.35
C ALA A 320 34.22 43.18 -1.46
N GLN A 321 33.23 42.91 -0.60
CA GLN A 321 32.67 43.86 0.36
C GLN A 321 33.32 43.76 1.75
N CYS A 322 34.20 42.79 1.98
CA CYS A 322 34.90 42.63 3.26
C CYS A 322 36.09 43.60 3.35
N PRO A 323 36.14 44.47 4.38
CA PRO A 323 37.30 45.31 4.61
C PRO A 323 38.55 44.47 4.90
N SER A 324 39.70 44.88 4.39
CA SER A 324 40.97 44.20 4.61
C SER A 324 41.51 44.28 6.04
N SER A 325 40.87 45.07 6.93
CA SER A 325 41.30 45.32 8.31
C SER A 325 40.44 44.61 9.37
N LEU A 326 39.64 43.62 8.99
CA LEU A 326 38.78 42.89 9.92
C LEU A 326 39.59 42.03 10.90
N SER A 327 39.12 41.94 12.14
CA SER A 327 39.67 40.98 13.10
C SER A 327 39.26 39.54 12.74
N ILE A 328 40.00 38.55 13.23
CA ILE A 328 39.63 37.12 13.07
C ILE A 328 38.22 36.87 13.62
N ILE A 329 37.86 37.47 14.75
CA ILE A 329 36.53 37.33 15.36
C ILE A 329 35.43 37.85 14.40
N ASP A 330 35.68 38.97 13.72
CA ASP A 330 34.73 39.53 12.76
C ASP A 330 34.63 38.68 11.49
N LEU A 331 35.74 38.08 11.05
CA LEU A 331 35.77 37.14 9.93
C LEU A 331 34.98 35.87 10.23
N HIS A 332 35.07 35.32 11.44
CA HIS A 332 34.23 34.20 11.89
C HIS A 332 32.75 34.58 11.86
N LYS A 333 32.37 35.71 12.50
CA LYS A 333 30.98 36.19 12.50
C LYS A 333 30.42 36.40 11.11
N LYS A 334 31.21 36.98 10.19
CA LYS A 334 30.79 37.17 8.79
C LYS A 334 30.65 35.85 8.04
N SER A 335 31.52 34.87 8.29
CA SER A 335 31.44 33.55 7.66
C SER A 335 30.23 32.76 8.14
N GLN A 336 29.91 32.84 9.44
CA GLN A 336 28.68 32.29 10.01
C GLN A 336 27.43 32.95 9.43
N ALA A 337 27.40 34.29 9.40
CA ALA A 337 26.30 35.03 8.81
C ALA A 337 26.08 34.63 7.34
N PHE A 338 27.15 34.51 6.56
CA PHE A 338 27.06 34.04 5.18
C PHE A 338 26.52 32.62 5.07
N TYR A 339 26.99 31.68 5.90
CA TYR A 339 26.45 30.32 5.93
C TYR A 339 24.94 30.32 6.19
N PHE A 340 24.49 31.03 7.24
CA PHE A 340 23.06 31.11 7.59
C PHE A 340 22.25 31.82 6.50
N ASP A 341 22.75 32.92 5.95
CA ASP A 341 22.11 33.63 4.84
C ASP A 341 21.91 32.70 3.65
N ARG A 342 22.96 31.96 3.26
CA ARG A 342 22.88 30.97 2.18
C ARG A 342 21.87 29.87 2.51
N CYS A 343 21.89 29.31 3.72
CA CYS A 343 20.93 28.29 4.16
C CYS A 343 19.47 28.80 4.19
N ALA A 344 19.24 30.10 4.42
CA ALA A 344 17.90 30.70 4.45
C ALA A 344 17.37 31.15 3.08
N LEU A 345 18.16 31.08 2.00
CA LEU A 345 17.72 31.52 0.67
C LEU A 345 16.51 30.74 0.17
N GLN A 346 15.68 31.43 -0.62
CA GLN A 346 14.61 30.77 -1.36
C GLN A 346 15.18 29.68 -2.26
N VAL A 347 14.50 28.54 -2.25
CA VAL A 347 14.97 27.34 -2.94
C VAL A 347 14.55 27.39 -4.40
N ASP A 348 15.52 27.23 -5.30
CA ASP A 348 15.24 27.09 -6.72
C ASP A 348 14.52 25.77 -7.01
N ARG A 349 13.65 25.77 -8.02
CA ARG A 349 12.96 24.55 -8.43
C ARG A 349 13.92 23.57 -9.10
N LEU A 350 13.87 22.30 -8.67
CA LEU A 350 14.48 21.20 -9.40
C LEU A 350 13.57 20.85 -10.57
N CYS A 351 14.02 21.06 -11.80
CA CYS A 351 13.30 20.70 -13.03
C CYS A 351 11.83 21.16 -13.06
N ARG A 352 10.89 20.21 -13.12
CA ARG A 352 9.45 20.45 -13.17
C ARG A 352 8.75 20.24 -11.83
N TYR A 353 9.50 20.06 -10.73
CA TYR A 353 8.89 19.85 -9.42
C TYR A 353 8.17 21.12 -8.94
N ASP A 354 6.99 20.93 -8.36
CA ASP A 354 6.16 22.02 -7.83
C ASP A 354 6.86 22.72 -6.65
N TYR A 355 7.64 21.95 -5.89
CA TYR A 355 8.36 22.38 -4.71
C TYR A 355 9.66 21.61 -4.57
N THR A 356 10.75 22.29 -4.21
CA THR A 356 12.02 21.68 -3.82
C THR A 356 12.20 21.86 -2.31
N PRO A 357 12.35 20.79 -1.52
CA PRO A 357 12.63 20.88 -0.09
C PRO A 357 13.91 21.67 0.21
N ILE A 358 13.88 22.46 1.30
CA ILE A 358 15.05 23.24 1.72
C ILE A 358 16.20 22.32 2.15
N GLU A 359 15.86 21.20 2.77
CA GLU A 359 16.76 20.15 3.24
C GLU A 359 17.49 19.50 2.05
N PHE A 360 16.79 19.33 0.92
CA PHE A 360 17.42 18.86 -0.32
C PHE A 360 18.48 19.84 -0.81
N ARG A 361 18.14 21.13 -0.92
CA ARG A 361 19.06 22.14 -1.41
C ARG A 361 20.23 22.38 -0.45
N ASN A 362 19.99 22.43 0.85
CA ASN A 362 21.03 22.56 1.86
C ASN A 362 21.94 21.33 1.88
N GLY A 363 21.37 20.13 1.74
CA GLY A 363 22.15 18.91 1.62
C GLY A 363 23.05 18.89 0.39
N ILE A 364 22.62 19.46 -0.74
CA ILE A 364 23.49 19.69 -1.91
C ILE A 364 24.68 20.59 -1.57
N TYR A 365 24.51 21.63 -0.74
CA TYR A 365 25.66 22.42 -0.27
C TYR A 365 26.61 21.59 0.58
N GLN A 366 26.09 20.70 1.44
CA GLN A 366 26.95 19.81 2.22
C GLN A 366 27.67 18.80 1.33
N MET A 367 27.02 18.26 0.31
CA MET A 367 27.67 17.40 -0.69
C MET A 367 28.80 18.14 -1.41
N LEU A 368 28.55 19.37 -1.87
CA LEU A 368 29.56 20.21 -2.52
C LEU A 368 30.71 20.60 -1.56
N ALA A 369 30.40 20.84 -0.28
CA ALA A 369 31.39 21.15 0.74
C ALA A 369 32.25 19.92 1.10
N ASP A 370 31.68 18.72 1.01
CA ASP A 370 32.35 17.46 1.31
C ASP A 370 33.22 16.94 0.14
N GLU A 371 33.01 17.45 -1.07
CA GLU A 371 33.79 17.09 -2.25
C GLU A 371 35.26 17.51 -2.13
N GLU A 372 36.15 16.64 -2.61
CA GLU A 372 37.54 16.97 -2.79
C GLU A 372 37.70 17.92 -3.99
N PRO A 373 38.26 19.13 -3.80
CA PRO A 373 38.38 20.08 -4.88
C PRO A 373 39.50 19.68 -5.84
N GLY A 374 39.25 19.73 -7.14
CA GLY A 374 40.28 19.53 -8.16
C GLY A 374 41.37 20.61 -8.13
N THR A 375 41.00 21.85 -7.77
CA THR A 375 41.92 22.97 -7.51
C THR A 375 41.40 23.82 -6.36
N ARG A 376 42.28 24.53 -5.63
CA ARG A 376 41.88 25.45 -4.54
C ARG A 376 40.86 26.50 -5.00
N SER A 377 40.96 26.97 -6.25
CA SER A 377 40.01 27.93 -6.84
C SER A 377 38.61 27.39 -7.11
N GLN A 378 38.46 26.05 -7.08
CA GLN A 378 37.19 25.36 -7.28
C GLN A 378 36.57 24.87 -5.97
N GLU A 379 37.23 25.10 -4.84
CA GLU A 379 36.76 24.63 -3.55
C GLU A 379 35.50 25.38 -3.09
N PHE A 380 34.56 24.63 -2.52
CA PHE A 380 33.36 25.18 -1.90
C PHE A 380 33.70 25.68 -0.49
N HIS A 381 33.80 27.00 -0.33
CA HIS A 381 34.20 27.64 0.93
C HIS A 381 33.02 28.26 1.68
N TRP A 382 33.05 28.13 3.00
CA TRP A 382 32.23 28.95 3.91
C TRP A 382 33.02 30.12 4.51
N LYS A 383 34.32 29.94 4.72
CA LYS A 383 35.19 30.96 5.30
C LYS A 383 35.38 32.16 4.37
N MET A 384 35.50 33.34 4.99
CA MET A 384 35.66 34.64 4.32
C MET A 384 37.10 35.15 4.34
N TRP A 385 38.07 34.25 4.36
CA TRP A 385 39.50 34.55 4.30
C TRP A 385 40.22 33.46 3.50
N GLU A 386 41.38 33.82 2.93
CA GLU A 386 42.22 32.89 2.16
C GLU A 386 43.08 31.99 3.04
#